data_AF-A0AAV6GJD7-F1
#
_entry.id   AF-A0AAV6GJD7-F1
#
_cell.length_a   1.000
_cell.length_b   1.000
_cell.length_c   1.000
_cell.angle_alpha   90.00
_cell.angle_beta   90.00
_cell.angle_gamma   90.00
#
_symmetry.space_group_name_H-M   'P 1'
#
loop_
_entity.id
_entity.type
_entity.pdbx_description
1 polymer ?
#
loop_
_entity_poly.entity_id
_entity_poly.type
_entity_poly.pdbx_seq_one_letter_code
_entity_poly.pdbx_strand_id
1 'polypeptide(L)'
;MAEPELIDARKLVHPTLESPIHRRLLRELLLTHKWGLLPGERSELQKVLEQRRLEKCREQAQPMSDLEMELRKHRERLLTYELEEQRRRKEQQHLPEFTRVRENLRHIQVSGH
;
A
#
# COMPACT_ATOMS: atom_id res chain seq x y z
N MET A 1 12.85 58.75 -54.46
CA MET A 1 11.65 58.64 -53.61
C MET A 1 11.64 57.21 -53.08
N ALA A 2 12.08 57.00 -51.84
CA ALA A 2 12.08 55.68 -51.21
C ALA A 2 10.90 55.66 -50.22
N GLU A 3 9.88 54.85 -50.54
CA GLU A 3 8.75 54.61 -49.64
C GLU A 3 9.26 53.89 -48.38
N PRO A 4 8.86 54.31 -47.17
CA PRO A 4 9.28 53.63 -45.95
C PRO A 4 8.55 52.29 -45.86
N GLU A 5 9.30 51.18 -45.87
CA GLU A 5 8.78 49.85 -45.60
C GLU A 5 8.12 49.82 -44.21
N LEU A 6 6.79 49.68 -44.19
CA LEU A 6 5.99 49.66 -42.98
C LEU A 6 6.27 48.34 -42.23
N ILE A 7 6.80 48.42 -41.01
CA ILE A 7 7.06 47.23 -40.18
C ILE A 7 5.73 46.66 -39.71
N ASP A 8 5.36 45.48 -40.21
CA ASP A 8 4.18 44.75 -39.73
C ASP A 8 4.40 44.22 -38.30
N ALA A 9 3.52 44.63 -37.38
CA ALA A 9 3.55 44.18 -36.00
C ALA A 9 3.17 42.68 -35.92
N ARG A 10 4.15 41.82 -35.61
CA ARG A 10 3.90 40.40 -35.31
C ARG A 10 3.18 40.28 -33.96
N LYS A 11 2.01 39.62 -33.96
CA LYS A 11 1.28 39.32 -32.73
C LYS A 11 2.08 38.31 -31.90
N LEU A 12 2.71 38.79 -30.82
CA LEU A 12 3.35 37.92 -29.84
C LEU A 12 2.26 37.08 -29.16
N VAL A 13 2.42 35.76 -29.16
CA VAL A 13 1.49 34.87 -28.45
C VAL A 13 1.70 35.09 -26.95
N HIS A 14 0.64 35.37 -26.23
CA HIS A 14 0.72 35.61 -24.79
C HIS A 14 1.27 34.34 -24.11
N PRO A 15 2.28 34.42 -23.22
CA PRO A 15 2.98 33.25 -22.68
C PRO A 15 2.06 32.27 -21.93
N THR A 16 0.93 32.76 -21.41
CA THR A 16 -0.09 31.91 -20.78
C THR A 16 -0.88 31.04 -21.75
N LEU A 17 -0.87 31.35 -23.05
CA LEU A 17 -1.48 30.56 -24.12
C LEU A 17 -0.49 29.55 -24.75
N GLU A 18 0.81 29.78 -24.60
CA GLU A 18 1.86 28.88 -25.12
C GLU A 18 2.03 27.63 -24.25
N SER A 19 1.97 27.78 -22.92
CA SER A 19 2.12 26.65 -22.00
C SER A 19 0.80 25.89 -21.82
N PRO A 20 0.74 24.59 -22.17
CA PRO A 20 -0.47 23.77 -21.99
C PRO A 20 -0.95 23.74 -20.53
N ILE A 21 -0.01 23.81 -19.59
CA ILE A 21 -0.26 23.81 -18.15
C ILE A 21 -0.94 25.11 -17.73
N HIS A 22 -0.43 26.26 -18.18
CA HIS A 22 -1.03 27.56 -17.88
C HIS A 22 -2.41 27.70 -18.50
N ARG A 23 -2.62 27.17 -19.71
CA ARG A 23 -3.93 27.16 -20.36
C ARG A 23 -4.97 26.30 -19.62
N ARG A 24 -4.53 25.17 -19.07
CA ARG A 24 -5.37 24.28 -18.24
C ARG A 24 -5.77 24.96 -16.93
N LEU A 25 -4.79 25.53 -16.22
CA LEU A 25 -5.04 26.31 -15.00
C LEU A 25 -5.97 27.50 -15.24
N LEU A 26 -5.78 28.26 -16.32
CA LEU A 26 -6.64 29.39 -16.66
C LEU A 26 -8.10 28.95 -16.90
N ARG A 27 -8.30 27.81 -17.58
CA ARG A 27 -9.64 27.25 -17.78
C ARG A 27 -10.29 26.91 -16.45
N GLU A 28 -9.58 26.24 -15.55
CA GLU A 28 -10.10 25.88 -14.23
C GLU A 28 -10.42 27.11 -13.37
N LEU A 29 -9.53 28.10 -13.36
CA LEU A 29 -9.75 29.34 -12.62
C LEU A 29 -10.97 30.10 -13.18
N LEU A 30 -11.13 30.12 -14.50
CA LEU A 30 -12.30 30.73 -15.14
C LEU A 30 -13.60 29.97 -14.82
N LEU A 31 -13.57 28.64 -14.87
CA LEU A 31 -14.74 27.80 -14.56
C LEU A 31 -15.16 27.98 -13.09
N THR A 32 -14.20 27.88 -12.17
CA THR A 32 -14.45 28.02 -10.73
C THR A 32 -14.91 29.43 -10.34
N HIS A 33 -14.29 30.48 -10.89
CA HIS A 33 -14.61 31.87 -10.53
C HIS A 33 -15.90 32.38 -11.18
N LYS A 34 -16.15 32.04 -12.45
CA LYS A 34 -17.29 32.60 -13.20
C LYS A 34 -18.56 31.73 -13.12
N TRP A 35 -18.43 30.42 -12.94
CA TRP A 35 -19.57 29.48 -13.02
C TRP A 35 -19.74 28.65 -11.74
N GLY A 36 -18.86 28.85 -10.74
CA GLY A 36 -18.80 27.99 -9.57
C GLY A 36 -18.32 26.58 -9.93
N LEU A 37 -18.46 25.64 -8.99
CA LEU A 37 -18.30 24.21 -9.31
C LEU A 37 -19.43 23.81 -10.27
N LEU A 38 -19.11 23.71 -11.56
CA LEU A 38 -20.05 23.21 -12.57
C LEU A 38 -20.51 21.80 -12.17
N PRO A 39 -21.82 21.48 -12.24
CA PRO A 39 -22.29 20.13 -11.99
C PRO A 39 -21.64 19.15 -12.98
N GLY A 40 -20.68 18.36 -12.51
CA GLY A 40 -20.03 17.30 -13.29
C GLY A 40 -18.57 17.53 -13.68
N GLU A 41 -18.03 18.75 -13.56
CA GLU A 41 -16.61 19.00 -13.88
C GLU A 41 -15.75 18.92 -12.61
N ARG A 42 -14.86 17.93 -12.55
CA ARG A 42 -13.96 17.71 -11.42
C ARG A 42 -12.83 18.73 -11.44
N SER A 43 -12.58 19.38 -10.30
CA SER A 43 -11.38 20.20 -10.12
C SER A 43 -10.11 19.35 -10.25
N GLU A 44 -8.98 19.96 -10.59
CA GLU A 44 -7.70 19.24 -10.64
C GLU A 44 -7.35 18.59 -9.32
N LEU A 45 -7.61 19.30 -8.22
CA LEU A 45 -7.44 18.74 -6.89
C LEU A 45 -8.27 17.46 -6.72
N GLN A 46 -9.52 17.45 -7.16
CA GLN A 46 -10.36 16.26 -7.09
C GLN A 46 -9.82 15.13 -7.97
N LYS A 47 -9.38 15.41 -9.20
CA LYS A 47 -8.77 14.41 -10.09
C LYS A 47 -7.50 13.81 -9.48
N VAL A 48 -6.63 14.64 -8.92
CA VAL A 48 -5.39 14.22 -8.25
C VAL A 48 -5.70 13.38 -7.01
N LEU A 49 -6.69 13.77 -6.21
CA LEU A 49 -7.11 13.00 -5.04
C LEU A 49 -7.71 11.64 -5.43
N GLU A 50 -8.54 11.59 -6.48
CA GLU A 50 -9.09 10.35 -7.01
C GLU A 50 -8.00 9.44 -7.57
N GLN A 51 -7.05 10.00 -8.33
CA GLN A 51 -5.88 9.28 -8.82
C GLN A 51 -5.09 8.66 -7.66
N ARG A 52 -4.77 9.45 -6.63
CA ARG A 52 -4.06 8.95 -5.43
C ARG A 52 -4.83 7.84 -4.72
N ARG A 53 -6.17 7.94 -4.65
CA ARG A 53 -7.02 6.87 -4.06
C ARG A 53 -6.94 5.59 -4.88
N LEU A 54 -6.97 5.69 -6.21
CA LEU A 54 -6.84 4.53 -7.10
C LEU A 54 -5.46 3.88 -7.02
N GLU A 55 -4.39 4.67 -6.96
CA GLU A 55 -3.02 4.17 -6.76
C GLU A 55 -2.89 3.42 -5.44
N LYS A 56 -3.36 4.01 -4.33
CA LYS A 56 -3.39 3.35 -3.02
C LYS A 56 -4.23 2.08 -3.00
N CYS A 57 -5.38 2.07 -3.68
CA CYS A 57 -6.19 0.86 -3.83
C CYS A 57 -5.48 -0.22 -4.67
N ARG A 58 -4.74 0.16 -5.71
CA ARG A 58 -3.94 -0.77 -6.51
C ARG A 58 -2.79 -1.37 -5.71
N GLU A 59 -2.12 -0.56 -4.89
CA GLU A 59 -1.10 -1.03 -3.94
C GLU A 59 -1.69 -2.02 -2.93
N GLN A 60 -2.87 -1.73 -2.37
CA GLN A 60 -3.55 -2.63 -1.42
C GLN A 60 -4.17 -3.86 -2.08
N ALA A 61 -4.55 -3.77 -3.36
CA ALA A 61 -5.03 -4.88 -4.16
C ALA A 61 -3.89 -5.68 -4.80
N GLN A 62 -2.62 -5.32 -4.57
CA GLN A 62 -1.53 -6.23 -4.89
C GLN A 62 -1.73 -7.49 -4.06
N PRO A 63 -1.70 -8.68 -4.69
CA PRO A 63 -1.73 -9.92 -3.93
C PRO A 63 -0.57 -9.91 -2.94
N MET A 64 -0.83 -10.40 -1.73
CA MET A 64 0.17 -10.59 -0.68
C MET A 64 1.43 -11.19 -1.31
N SER A 65 2.59 -10.59 -1.03
CA SER A 65 3.85 -11.08 -1.60
C SER A 65 4.06 -12.55 -1.22
N ASP A 66 4.71 -13.33 -2.10
CA ASP A 66 5.03 -14.74 -1.82
C ASP A 66 5.71 -14.90 -0.44
N LEU A 67 6.60 -13.96 -0.11
CA LEU A 67 7.26 -13.87 1.19
C LEU A 67 6.27 -13.64 2.35
N GLU A 68 5.30 -12.74 2.19
CA GLU A 68 4.28 -12.48 3.22
C GLU A 68 3.38 -13.71 3.44
N MET A 69 3.09 -14.45 2.37
CA MET A 69 2.35 -15.70 2.44
C MET A 69 3.12 -16.78 3.22
N GLU A 70 4.42 -16.94 2.96
CA GLU A 70 5.28 -17.85 3.71
C GLU A 70 5.42 -17.46 5.19
N LEU A 71 5.60 -16.17 5.47
CA LEU A 71 5.63 -15.64 6.83
C LEU A 71 4.36 -15.97 7.60
N ARG A 72 3.19 -15.83 6.97
CA ARG A 72 1.91 -16.20 7.56
C ARG A 72 1.85 -17.70 7.87
N LYS A 73 2.21 -18.56 6.91
CA LYS A 73 2.26 -20.01 7.11
C LYS A 73 3.19 -20.39 8.26
N HIS A 74 4.35 -19.74 8.35
CA HIS A 74 5.30 -19.98 9.44
C HIS A 74 4.73 -19.60 10.80
N ARG A 75 4.08 -18.43 10.90
CA ARG A 75 3.41 -17.99 12.13
C ARG A 75 2.29 -18.94 12.56
N GLU A 76 1.46 -19.39 11.61
CA GLU A 76 0.40 -20.37 11.87
C GLU A 76 0.98 -21.69 12.42
N ARG A 77 2.08 -22.19 11.85
CA ARG A 77 2.78 -23.38 12.36
C ARG A 77 3.32 -23.20 13.78
N LEU A 78 3.93 -22.04 14.07
CA LEU A 78 4.43 -21.76 15.41
C LEU A 78 3.30 -21.78 16.45
N LEU A 79 2.17 -21.14 16.13
CA LEU A 79 0.99 -21.14 17.03
C LEU A 79 0.44 -22.55 17.26
N THR A 80 0.40 -23.40 16.23
CA THR A 80 -0.02 -24.79 16.40
C THR A 80 0.93 -25.58 17.29
N TYR A 81 2.24 -25.42 17.11
CA TYR A 81 3.24 -26.09 17.95
C TYR A 81 3.16 -25.63 19.41
N GLU A 82 2.99 -24.33 19.65
CA GLU A 82 2.82 -23.80 21.00
C GLU A 82 1.58 -24.40 21.69
N LEU A 83 0.46 -24.50 20.96
CA LEU A 83 -0.77 -25.08 21.50
C LEU A 83 -0.61 -26.59 21.79
N GLU A 84 0.03 -27.33 20.90
CA GLU A 84 0.33 -28.75 21.10
C GLU A 84 1.26 -28.98 22.29
N GLU A 85 2.31 -28.19 22.44
CA GLU A 85 3.19 -28.27 23.61
C GLU A 85 2.45 -27.97 24.91
N GLN A 86 1.54 -26.98 24.92
CA GLN A 86 0.70 -26.72 26.08
C GLN A 86 -0.23 -27.90 26.39
N ARG A 87 -0.79 -28.56 25.38
CA ARG A 87 -1.61 -29.78 25.57
C ARG A 87 -0.77 -30.92 26.14
N ARG A 88 0.40 -31.21 25.57
CA ARG A 88 1.32 -32.25 26.05
C ARG A 88 1.73 -32.00 27.50
N ARG A 89 2.04 -30.74 27.87
CA ARG A 89 2.38 -30.38 29.25
C ARG A 89 1.22 -30.64 30.21
N LYS A 90 -0.01 -30.28 29.84
CA LYS A 90 -1.21 -30.56 30.64
C LYS A 90 -1.44 -32.06 30.77
N GLU A 91 -1.40 -32.82 29.67
CA GLU A 91 -1.54 -34.27 29.69
C GLU A 91 -0.50 -34.92 30.61
N GLN A 92 0.76 -34.50 30.55
CA GLN A 92 1.81 -34.97 31.45
C GLN A 92 1.53 -34.63 32.92
N GLN A 93 0.90 -33.49 33.23
CA GLN A 93 0.47 -33.16 34.60
C GLN A 93 -0.69 -34.05 35.07
N HIS A 94 -1.56 -34.49 34.16
CA HIS A 94 -2.65 -35.41 34.48
C HIS A 94 -2.21 -36.87 34.63
N LEU A 95 -1.03 -37.25 34.10
CA LEU A 95 -0.49 -38.59 34.29
C LEU A 95 -0.01 -38.79 35.74
N PRO A 96 -0.23 -39.97 36.33
CA PRO A 96 0.32 -40.32 37.64
C PRO A 96 1.86 -40.21 37.66
N GLU A 97 2.41 -39.71 38.76
CA GLU A 97 3.85 -39.43 38.91
C GLU A 97 4.74 -40.65 38.65
N PHE A 98 4.32 -41.84 39.09
CA PHE A 98 5.08 -43.08 38.89
C PHE A 98 5.35 -43.38 37.40
N THR A 99 4.45 -42.97 36.51
CA THR A 99 4.59 -43.11 35.06
C THR A 99 5.70 -42.20 34.54
N ARG A 100 5.74 -40.95 35.02
CA ARG A 100 6.73 -39.93 34.65
C ARG A 100 8.12 -40.32 35.16
N VAL A 101 8.22 -40.76 36.41
CA VAL A 101 9.48 -41.21 37.03
C VAL A 101 10.05 -42.43 36.29
N ARG A 102 9.20 -43.38 35.89
CA ARG A 102 9.65 -44.58 35.15
C ARG A 102 10.29 -44.25 33.81
N GLU A 103 9.75 -43.27 33.07
CA GLU A 103 10.33 -42.83 31.79
C GLU A 103 11.67 -42.12 31.99
N ASN A 104 11.78 -41.27 33.02
CA ASN A 104 13.04 -40.62 33.39
C ASN A 104 14.14 -41.64 33.76
N LEU A 105 13.77 -42.68 34.52
CA LEU A 105 14.70 -43.76 34.88
C LEU A 105 15.18 -44.54 33.63
N ARG A 106 14.32 -44.72 32.61
CA ARG A 106 14.72 -45.34 31.34
C ARG A 106 15.72 -44.48 30.57
N HIS A 107 15.55 -43.16 30.55
CA HIS A 107 16.47 -42.25 29.85
C HIS A 107 17.86 -42.22 30.50
N ILE A 108 17.93 -42.30 31.84
CA ILE A 108 19.19 -42.32 32.57
C ILE A 108 19.96 -43.62 32.33
N GLN A 109 19.27 -44.77 32.27
CA GLN A 109 19.89 -46.08 32.03
C GLN A 109 20.60 -46.19 30.67
N VAL A 110 20.13 -45.47 29.65
CA VAL A 110 20.77 -45.47 28.32
C VAL A 110 22.04 -44.61 28.26
N SER A 111 22.23 -43.68 29.22
CA SER A 111 23.44 -42.85 29.32
C SER A 111 24.56 -43.44 30.18
N GLY A 112 24.32 -44.60 30.80
CA GLY A 112 25.22 -45.27 31.75
C GLY A 112 25.98 -46.46 31.17
N HIS A 113 26.56 -46.32 29.97
CA HIS A 113 27.52 -47.26 29.38
C HIS A 113 28.72 -46.50 28.82
#